data_AF-A0A9P8SMH4-F1
#
_entry.id   AF-A0A9P8SMH4-F1
#
_cell.length_a   1.000
_cell.length_b   1.000
_cell.length_c   1.000
_cell.angle_alpha   90.00
_cell.angle_beta   90.00
_cell.angle_gamma   90.00
#
_symmetry.space_group_name_H-M   'P 1'
#
loop_
_entity.id
_entity.type
_entity.pdbx_description
1 polymer ?
#
loop_
_entity_poly.entity_id
_entity_poly.type
_entity_poly.pdbx_seq_one_letter_code
_entity_poly.pdbx_strand_id
1 'polypeptide(L)'
;MRPAWFTFALPLAAALPQYSDRNSGSNEFSDGTKLILDSTRDSEVFSDDTGRPSDRNSGSNEFRNVTGHTAWTEHYSQVNTSGKSLGPKPQPLLQDDLSKFAQPRIMTVSALPSAHSEKERLKVSRYWADFQPTGFYLNPLEPITIEVSGLGGNESIFEILLGTLSLIDPNDPNTDKSARLLPAPWLRDGRQTLKFARGGILYIRYVYKPNEREQVPPPVTVTFGDGPAAVPFPFYRPGVTTEAEWLDMLRVTKVPFAEHAGERVILTGLAAEALKFAEEGRDQVQLLESYTYIMAVQDDISGLDAIAPDPRDRPSPLRIMVVQGNKQEFANAANYRVAIGGNTTSDIWAQRTLHRS
;
A
#
# COMPACT_ATOMS: atom_id res chain seq x y z
N MET A 1 -54.31 -5.61 8.92
CA MET A 1 -53.06 -5.63 9.71
C MET A 1 -52.07 -4.69 9.04
N ARG A 2 -51.74 -3.56 9.68
CA ARG A 2 -50.75 -2.56 9.24
C ARG A 2 -49.67 -2.51 10.32
N PRO A 3 -48.36 -2.49 10.02
CA PRO A 3 -47.36 -2.24 11.04
C PRO A 3 -47.13 -0.73 11.21
N ALA A 4 -46.91 -0.38 12.48
CA ALA A 4 -46.80 0.95 13.03
C ALA A 4 -45.45 1.62 12.71
N TRP A 5 -45.51 2.93 12.52
CA TRP A 5 -44.37 3.83 12.44
C TRP A 5 -43.97 4.24 13.86
N PHE A 6 -42.70 4.11 14.22
CA PHE A 6 -42.14 4.72 15.43
C PHE A 6 -41.28 5.92 15.02
N THR A 7 -41.71 7.10 15.45
CA THR A 7 -40.98 8.37 15.36
C THR A 7 -40.22 8.56 16.66
N PHE A 8 -38.89 8.67 16.61
CA PHE A 8 -38.08 9.12 17.74
C PHE A 8 -37.72 10.60 17.53
N ALA A 9 -38.12 11.42 18.49
CA ALA A 9 -37.70 12.81 18.62
C ALA A 9 -36.45 12.90 19.53
N LEU A 10 -35.42 13.61 19.08
CA LEU A 10 -34.24 14.00 19.86
C LEU A 10 -34.40 15.47 20.29
N PRO A 11 -34.10 15.83 21.55
CA PRO A 11 -33.99 17.24 21.93
C PRO A 11 -32.58 17.78 21.66
N LEU A 12 -32.56 18.96 21.08
CA LEU A 12 -31.43 19.85 20.85
C LEU A 12 -31.02 20.53 22.16
N ALA A 13 -29.75 20.52 22.54
CA ALA A 13 -29.16 21.54 23.41
C ALA A 13 -27.64 21.64 23.21
N ALA A 14 -27.19 22.87 22.99
CA ALA A 14 -25.85 23.27 22.60
C ALA A 14 -24.92 23.55 23.80
N ALA A 15 -23.61 23.45 23.58
CA ALA A 15 -22.60 24.38 24.11
C ALA A 15 -21.23 24.16 23.42
N LEU A 16 -20.81 25.16 22.63
CA LEU A 16 -19.45 25.31 22.11
C LEU A 16 -18.62 26.18 23.08
N PRO A 17 -17.31 25.93 23.25
CA PRO A 17 -16.38 26.96 23.68
C PRO A 17 -15.57 27.53 22.49
N GLN A 18 -15.37 28.84 22.59
CA GLN A 18 -14.76 29.75 21.63
C GLN A 18 -13.24 29.55 21.51
N TYR A 19 -12.73 29.64 20.28
CA TYR A 19 -11.29 29.72 19.98
C TYR A 19 -10.91 31.18 19.74
N SER A 20 -9.94 31.70 20.49
CA SER A 20 -9.47 33.08 20.39
C SER A 20 -8.13 33.16 19.65
N ASP A 21 -8.09 33.99 18.60
CA ASP A 21 -6.90 34.41 17.87
C ASP A 21 -5.96 35.30 18.69
N ARG A 22 -4.65 35.09 18.57
CA ARG A 22 -3.62 36.13 18.79
C ARG A 22 -2.40 35.95 17.86
N ASN A 23 -2.45 36.73 16.78
CA ASN A 23 -1.46 37.68 16.26
C ASN A 23 0.07 37.46 16.41
N SER A 24 0.71 37.45 15.25
CA SER A 24 1.81 38.33 14.76
C SER A 24 3.11 38.49 15.55
N GLY A 25 4.22 38.14 14.88
CA GLY A 25 5.57 38.62 15.19
C GLY A 25 6.51 38.42 14.00
N SER A 26 6.69 39.49 13.21
CA SER A 26 7.75 39.66 12.22
C SER A 26 9.11 39.86 12.89
N ASN A 27 10.21 39.37 12.29
CA ASN A 27 11.48 40.11 12.22
C ASN A 27 12.44 39.55 11.17
N GLU A 28 13.27 40.50 10.72
CA GLU A 28 14.08 40.62 9.52
C GLU A 28 15.25 39.66 9.28
N PHE A 29 15.71 39.75 8.03
CA PHE A 29 16.85 39.15 7.34
C PHE A 29 18.24 39.44 7.95
N SER A 30 19.13 38.44 7.88
CA SER A 30 20.53 38.56 7.42
C SER A 30 20.98 37.20 6.89
N ASP A 31 21.13 37.07 5.57
CA ASP A 31 22.37 37.13 4.78
C ASP A 31 22.97 35.74 4.47
N GLY A 32 23.20 35.52 3.17
CA GLY A 32 24.12 34.55 2.59
C GLY A 32 23.78 33.06 2.74
N THR A 33 23.22 32.44 1.68
CA THR A 33 23.85 31.33 0.93
C THR A 33 22.93 30.84 -0.21
N LYS A 34 23.55 30.56 -1.35
CA LYS A 34 23.02 30.06 -2.64
C LYS A 34 21.88 29.03 -2.56
N LEU A 35 20.85 29.25 -3.37
CA LEU A 35 19.76 28.35 -3.73
C LEU A 35 20.28 27.04 -4.38
N ILE A 36 19.92 25.90 -3.78
CA ILE A 36 19.80 24.59 -4.43
C ILE A 36 18.31 24.23 -4.35
N LEU A 37 17.72 23.88 -5.49
CA LEU A 37 16.31 23.52 -5.65
C LEU A 37 15.98 22.26 -4.84
N ASP A 38 15.14 22.43 -3.82
CA ASP A 38 14.42 21.35 -3.12
C ASP A 38 12.96 21.44 -3.58
N SER A 39 12.53 20.51 -4.43
CA SER A 39 11.12 20.37 -4.81
C SER A 39 10.46 19.34 -3.91
N THR A 40 9.95 19.80 -2.77
CA THR A 40 8.84 19.15 -2.07
C THR A 40 7.70 20.14 -1.93
N ARG A 41 6.62 19.95 -2.72
CA ARG A 41 5.21 20.29 -2.43
C ARG A 41 4.41 20.31 -3.73
N ASP A 42 3.70 19.22 -4.01
CA ASP A 42 2.43 19.34 -4.72
C ASP A 42 1.32 19.36 -3.67
N SER A 43 1.02 20.58 -3.23
CA SER A 43 -0.28 20.94 -2.69
C SER A 43 -1.12 21.41 -3.87
N GLU A 44 -1.98 20.56 -4.40
CA GLU A 44 -3.02 21.01 -5.33
C GLU A 44 -4.08 21.78 -4.53
N VAL A 45 -4.04 23.11 -4.68
CA VAL A 45 -5.13 24.00 -4.34
C VAL A 45 -6.11 23.98 -5.51
N PHE A 46 -7.31 23.45 -5.25
CA PHE A 46 -8.48 23.63 -6.09
C PHE A 46 -8.87 25.11 -6.10
N SER A 47 -8.97 25.72 -7.28
CA SER A 47 -9.73 26.96 -7.48
C SER A 47 -10.75 26.73 -8.60
N ASP A 48 -12.02 26.66 -8.21
CA ASP A 48 -13.16 27.00 -9.05
C ASP A 48 -12.98 28.44 -9.56
N ASP A 49 -13.07 28.68 -10.87
CA ASP A 49 -14.02 29.66 -11.40
C ASP A 49 -14.19 29.55 -12.93
N THR A 50 -15.36 29.99 -13.33
CA THR A 50 -16.13 29.90 -14.55
C THR A 50 -15.67 30.81 -15.71
N GLY A 51 -15.95 30.40 -16.96
CA GLY A 51 -16.44 31.34 -17.99
C GLY A 51 -15.57 31.67 -19.22
N ARG A 52 -15.75 30.87 -20.30
CA ARG A 52 -15.92 31.25 -21.73
C ARG A 52 -14.79 31.96 -22.54
N PRO A 53 -14.85 31.92 -23.90
CA PRO A 53 -13.68 31.65 -24.74
C PRO A 53 -13.24 32.82 -25.65
N SER A 54 -12.01 32.75 -26.17
CA SER A 54 -11.57 33.51 -27.33
C SER A 54 -10.55 32.76 -28.19
N ASP A 55 -11.06 32.21 -29.30
CA ASP A 55 -10.54 32.23 -30.67
C ASP A 55 -9.06 32.52 -31.02
N ARG A 56 -8.59 31.71 -32.00
CA ARG A 56 -7.49 31.89 -33.00
C ARG A 56 -6.06 31.74 -32.46
N ASN A 57 -5.10 31.08 -33.14
CA ASN A 57 -4.97 30.70 -34.54
C ASN A 57 -3.91 29.59 -34.71
N SER A 58 -4.13 28.72 -35.70
CA SER A 58 -3.18 28.09 -36.62
C SER A 58 -1.74 27.74 -36.19
N GLY A 59 -1.40 26.45 -36.26
CA GLY A 59 -0.02 25.98 -36.28
C GLY A 59 0.08 24.47 -36.46
N SER A 60 -0.05 24.02 -37.70
CA SER A 60 0.25 22.65 -38.15
C SER A 60 1.62 22.17 -37.66
N ASN A 61 1.71 20.97 -37.10
CA ASN A 61 2.94 20.19 -37.21
C ASN A 61 2.63 18.71 -37.39
N GLU A 62 3.26 18.19 -38.44
CA GLU A 62 3.11 16.87 -39.03
C GLU A 62 3.52 15.76 -38.06
N PHE A 63 2.69 14.71 -38.01
CA PHE A 63 3.07 13.42 -37.47
C PHE A 63 4.11 12.78 -38.39
N ARG A 64 5.38 12.76 -37.95
CA ARG A 64 6.38 11.83 -38.47
C ARG A 64 6.53 10.67 -37.50
N ASN A 65 6.02 9.52 -37.93
CA ASN A 65 6.41 8.21 -37.44
C ASN A 65 7.94 8.07 -37.51
N VAL A 66 8.58 7.81 -36.37
CA VAL A 66 9.93 7.27 -36.31
C VAL A 66 9.90 6.05 -35.40
N THR A 67 9.82 4.88 -36.04
CA THR A 67 10.25 3.60 -35.49
C THR A 67 11.74 3.70 -35.16
N GLY A 68 12.07 3.70 -33.87
CA GLY A 68 13.45 3.69 -33.38
C GLY A 68 13.52 2.89 -32.09
N HIS A 69 14.00 1.65 -32.19
CA HIS A 69 14.41 0.85 -31.05
C HIS A 69 15.60 1.52 -30.36
N THR A 70 15.44 1.91 -29.11
CA THR A 70 16.55 2.16 -28.18
C THR A 70 16.18 1.62 -26.81
N ALA A 71 17.02 0.72 -26.30
CA ALA A 71 16.93 0.18 -24.95
C ALA A 71 17.13 1.32 -23.94
N TRP A 72 16.09 1.63 -23.18
CA TRP A 72 16.15 2.59 -22.09
C TRP A 72 16.63 1.89 -20.82
N THR A 73 17.94 1.88 -20.61
CA THR A 73 18.53 1.54 -19.32
C THR A 73 18.70 2.82 -18.51
N GLU A 74 17.63 3.36 -17.95
CA GLU A 74 17.75 4.45 -16.98
C GLU A 74 18.27 3.89 -15.65
N HIS A 75 19.55 4.16 -15.37
CA HIS A 75 20.14 3.94 -14.07
C HIS A 75 19.59 4.98 -13.07
N TYR A 76 18.56 4.61 -12.32
CA TYR A 76 18.12 5.36 -11.14
C TYR A 76 19.11 5.12 -9.97
N SER A 77 20.30 5.70 -10.08
CA SER A 77 21.14 5.98 -8.92
C SER A 77 20.86 7.41 -8.49
N GLN A 78 20.17 7.62 -7.37
CA GLN A 78 20.34 8.88 -6.65
C GLN A 78 21.78 8.87 -6.11
N VAL A 79 22.69 9.48 -6.88
CA VAL A 79 24.07 9.68 -6.46
C VAL A 79 24.06 10.78 -5.42
N ASN A 80 24.37 10.41 -4.18
CA ASN A 80 24.66 11.38 -3.14
C ASN A 80 25.96 12.09 -3.52
N THR A 81 25.88 13.37 -3.92
CA THR A 81 27.02 14.17 -4.41
C THR A 81 27.99 14.60 -3.30
N SER A 82 27.75 14.22 -2.04
CA SER A 82 28.78 14.28 -1.02
C SER A 82 29.69 13.05 -1.17
N GLY A 83 30.97 13.23 -1.48
CA GLY A 83 32.00 12.18 -1.57
C GLY A 83 32.30 11.42 -0.26
N LYS A 84 31.28 11.14 0.54
CA LYS A 84 31.33 10.18 1.64
C LYS A 84 31.29 8.78 1.03
N SER A 85 32.32 8.00 1.35
CA SER A 85 32.35 6.55 1.18
C SER A 85 30.98 5.96 1.52
N LEU A 86 30.31 5.35 0.55
CA LEU A 86 29.18 4.46 0.82
C LEU A 86 29.75 3.40 1.77
N GLY A 87 29.19 3.30 2.97
CA GLY A 87 29.54 2.23 3.91
C GLY A 87 29.45 0.85 3.23
N PRO A 88 29.92 -0.22 3.88
CA PRO A 88 29.90 -1.56 3.30
C PRO A 88 28.53 -1.86 2.68
N LYS A 89 28.52 -2.38 1.45
CA LYS A 89 27.29 -2.76 0.73
C LYS A 89 26.44 -3.59 1.70
N PRO A 90 25.15 -3.25 1.90
CA PRO A 90 24.27 -4.06 2.74
C PRO A 90 24.32 -5.50 2.25
N GLN A 91 24.59 -6.45 3.14
CA GLN A 91 24.58 -7.86 2.79
C GLN A 91 23.14 -8.25 2.41
N PRO A 92 22.94 -9.01 1.32
CA PRO A 92 21.61 -9.48 0.96
C PRO A 92 21.09 -10.41 2.07
N LEU A 93 19.83 -10.23 2.46
CA LEU A 93 19.13 -11.20 3.29
C LEU A 93 18.92 -12.46 2.45
N LEU A 94 19.22 -13.64 2.99
CA LEU A 94 18.98 -14.93 2.35
C LEU A 94 18.30 -15.84 3.37
N GLN A 95 17.38 -16.69 2.93
CA GLN A 95 16.83 -17.74 3.79
C GLN A 95 17.77 -18.95 3.79
N ASP A 96 17.96 -19.56 4.95
CA ASP A 96 18.77 -20.77 5.09
C ASP A 96 18.06 -21.99 4.48
N ASP A 97 16.73 -22.04 4.59
CA ASP A 97 15.88 -23.12 4.06
C ASP A 97 14.68 -22.55 3.31
N LEU A 98 14.77 -22.54 1.97
CA LEU A 98 13.68 -22.08 1.10
C LEU A 98 12.48 -23.03 1.10
N SER A 99 12.64 -24.30 1.50
CA SER A 99 11.54 -25.28 1.50
C SER A 99 10.44 -24.94 2.51
N LYS A 100 10.77 -24.11 3.52
CA LYS A 100 9.80 -23.59 4.49
C LYS A 100 8.89 -22.50 3.94
N PHE A 101 9.21 -21.93 2.79
CA PHE A 101 8.46 -20.82 2.19
C PHE A 101 7.82 -21.28 0.88
N ALA A 102 6.57 -21.73 0.96
CA ALA A 102 5.86 -22.31 -0.17
C ALA A 102 5.30 -21.27 -1.17
N GLN A 103 5.48 -19.96 -0.94
CA GLN A 103 4.96 -18.96 -1.87
C GLN A 103 5.53 -19.11 -3.29
N PRO A 104 4.66 -19.19 -4.31
CA PRO A 104 5.11 -19.38 -5.68
C PRO A 104 5.74 -18.09 -6.23
N ARG A 105 6.79 -18.24 -7.06
CA ARG A 105 7.36 -17.13 -7.84
C ARG A 105 6.51 -16.74 -9.05
N ILE A 106 5.54 -17.58 -9.41
CA ILE A 106 4.57 -17.32 -10.47
C ILE A 106 3.22 -17.03 -9.81
N MET A 107 2.58 -15.92 -10.18
CA MET A 107 1.29 -15.54 -9.62
C MET A 107 0.36 -14.98 -10.69
N THR A 108 -0.92 -15.31 -10.55
CA THR A 108 -2.01 -14.69 -11.28
C THR A 108 -2.51 -13.48 -10.50
N VAL A 109 -2.52 -12.33 -11.15
CA VAL A 109 -2.88 -11.04 -10.53
C VAL A 109 -4.11 -10.50 -11.24
N SER A 110 -5.22 -10.37 -10.51
CA SER A 110 -6.45 -9.78 -11.03
C SER A 110 -6.42 -8.27 -10.93
N ALA A 111 -7.03 -7.56 -11.88
CA ALA A 111 -7.11 -6.10 -11.82
C ALA A 111 -8.07 -5.65 -10.71
N LEU A 112 -7.64 -4.68 -9.90
CA LEU A 112 -8.47 -4.02 -8.88
C LEU A 112 -8.97 -2.67 -9.41
N PRO A 113 -10.13 -2.15 -8.95
CA PRO A 113 -10.45 -0.76 -9.22
C PRO A 113 -9.38 0.14 -8.58
N SER A 114 -9.02 1.24 -9.25
CA SER A 114 -8.00 2.14 -8.69
C SER A 114 -8.46 2.74 -7.36
N ALA A 115 -7.52 3.00 -6.44
CA ALA A 115 -7.87 3.61 -5.15
C ALA A 115 -8.55 4.98 -5.31
N HIS A 116 -8.22 5.71 -6.37
CA HIS A 116 -8.87 6.98 -6.71
C HIS A 116 -10.33 6.78 -7.12
N SER A 117 -10.61 5.82 -8.01
CA SER A 117 -11.99 5.51 -8.42
C SER A 117 -12.86 5.09 -7.25
N GLU A 118 -12.34 4.24 -6.35
CA GLU A 118 -13.10 3.80 -5.17
C GLU A 118 -13.30 4.91 -4.15
N LYS A 119 -12.29 5.78 -3.96
CA LYS A 119 -12.45 6.98 -3.13
C LYS A 119 -13.58 7.86 -3.66
N GLU A 120 -13.62 8.10 -4.96
CA GLU A 120 -14.66 8.94 -5.55
C GLU A 120 -16.04 8.28 -5.56
N ARG A 121 -16.12 6.96 -5.70
CA ARG A 121 -17.38 6.21 -5.64
C ARG A 121 -17.97 6.24 -4.22
N LEU A 122 -17.17 5.88 -3.22
CA LEU A 122 -17.62 5.74 -1.83
C LEU A 122 -17.57 7.02 -1.00
N LYS A 123 -17.01 8.10 -1.56
CA LYS A 123 -16.83 9.38 -0.86
C LYS A 123 -16.05 9.26 0.46
N VAL A 124 -15.12 8.30 0.51
CA VAL A 124 -14.18 8.15 1.62
C VAL A 124 -13.05 9.18 1.52
N SER A 125 -12.41 9.51 2.64
CA SER A 125 -11.40 10.58 2.70
C SER A 125 -9.96 10.10 2.40
N ARG A 126 -9.74 8.79 2.31
CA ARG A 126 -8.42 8.16 2.14
C ARG A 126 -8.47 7.10 1.06
N TYR A 127 -7.35 6.91 0.37
CA TYR A 127 -7.16 5.78 -0.53
C TYR A 127 -7.08 4.47 0.24
N TRP A 128 -7.66 3.41 -0.31
CA TRP A 128 -7.48 2.04 0.19
C TRP A 128 -6.42 1.33 -0.67
N ALA A 129 -5.82 0.26 -0.14
CA ALA A 129 -4.74 -0.45 -0.83
C ALA A 129 -5.26 -1.11 -2.12
N ASP A 130 -4.85 -0.54 -3.25
CA ASP A 130 -5.11 -1.02 -4.61
C ASP A 130 -3.97 -1.89 -5.17
N PHE A 131 -3.17 -2.43 -4.26
CA PHE A 131 -2.04 -3.31 -4.55
C PHE A 131 -2.17 -4.64 -3.83
N GLN A 132 -1.40 -5.62 -4.32
CA GLN A 132 -1.48 -7.01 -3.91
C GLN A 132 -0.15 -7.46 -3.28
N PRO A 133 -0.20 -8.10 -2.11
CA PRO A 133 0.98 -8.64 -1.44
C PRO A 133 1.52 -9.85 -2.19
N THR A 134 2.84 -9.96 -2.24
CA THR A 134 3.53 -11.02 -2.99
C THR A 134 4.18 -12.08 -2.10
N GLY A 135 4.38 -11.78 -0.82
CA GLY A 135 5.20 -12.61 0.08
C GLY A 135 6.71 -12.52 -0.19
N PHE A 136 7.19 -11.56 -0.99
CA PHE A 136 8.62 -11.36 -1.24
C PHE A 136 9.14 -10.06 -0.65
N TYR A 137 10.35 -10.11 -0.09
CA TYR A 137 11.16 -8.96 0.24
C TYR A 137 12.27 -8.82 -0.80
N LEU A 138 12.43 -7.61 -1.35
CA LEU A 138 13.47 -7.31 -2.31
C LEU A 138 14.71 -6.78 -1.60
N ASN A 139 15.85 -7.43 -1.82
CA ASN A 139 17.14 -6.94 -1.35
C ASN A 139 17.55 -5.65 -2.06
N PRO A 140 18.17 -4.68 -1.35
CA PRO A 140 18.68 -3.47 -1.98
C PRO A 140 19.80 -3.81 -2.96
N LEU A 141 19.84 -3.09 -4.08
CA LEU A 141 20.91 -3.13 -5.09
C LEU A 141 21.09 -4.49 -5.79
N GLU A 142 20.21 -5.45 -5.58
CA GLU A 142 20.17 -6.72 -6.31
C GLU A 142 19.20 -6.61 -7.50
N PRO A 143 19.63 -6.97 -8.72
CA PRO A 143 18.74 -6.95 -9.89
C PRO A 143 17.73 -8.09 -9.81
N ILE A 144 16.45 -7.77 -10.00
CA ILE A 144 15.36 -8.75 -10.12
C ILE A 144 14.87 -8.80 -11.56
N THR A 145 14.72 -10.01 -12.08
CA THR A 145 13.97 -10.18 -13.33
C THR A 145 12.50 -10.40 -13.01
N ILE A 146 11.62 -9.69 -13.73
CA ILE A 146 10.17 -9.83 -13.66
C ILE A 146 9.66 -10.05 -15.07
N GLU A 147 8.85 -11.08 -15.25
CA GLU A 147 8.18 -11.36 -16.51
C GLU A 147 6.68 -11.21 -16.31
N VAL A 148 6.07 -10.35 -17.13
CA VAL A 148 4.62 -10.11 -17.12
C VAL A 148 4.04 -10.65 -18.43
N SER A 149 2.92 -11.36 -18.35
CA SER A 149 2.20 -11.82 -19.54
C SER A 149 0.70 -11.60 -19.40
N GLY A 150 0.06 -11.22 -20.51
CA GLY A 150 -1.37 -10.99 -20.57
C GLY A 150 -1.77 -9.55 -20.24
N LEU A 151 -0.80 -8.63 -20.09
CA LEU A 151 -1.09 -7.21 -19.91
C LEU A 151 -1.74 -6.68 -21.20
N GLY A 152 -3.04 -6.40 -21.12
CA GLY A 152 -3.80 -5.73 -22.18
C GLY A 152 -3.32 -4.28 -22.41
N GLY A 153 -3.97 -3.59 -23.36
CA GLY A 153 -3.58 -2.23 -23.80
C GLY A 153 -3.44 -1.16 -22.71
N ASN A 154 -3.03 0.04 -23.11
CA ASN A 154 -2.49 1.13 -22.27
C ASN A 154 -3.40 1.72 -21.17
N GLU A 155 -4.61 1.19 -20.96
CA GLU A 155 -5.60 1.76 -20.03
C GLU A 155 -5.53 1.19 -18.61
N SER A 156 -4.74 0.13 -18.39
CA SER A 156 -4.48 -0.43 -17.06
C SER A 156 -3.14 0.04 -16.54
N ILE A 157 -3.07 0.32 -15.24
CA ILE A 157 -1.81 0.68 -14.58
C ILE A 157 -1.26 -0.60 -13.96
N PHE A 158 -0.06 -1.00 -14.39
CA PHE A 158 0.69 -2.10 -13.81
C PHE A 158 2.02 -1.58 -13.25
N GLU A 159 2.19 -1.68 -11.94
CA GLU A 159 3.36 -1.21 -11.22
C GLU A 159 3.84 -2.27 -10.24
N ILE A 160 5.15 -2.31 -10.07
CA ILE A 160 5.77 -2.95 -8.91
C ILE A 160 5.96 -1.88 -7.84
N LEU A 161 5.47 -2.12 -6.64
CA LEU A 161 5.65 -1.21 -5.51
C LEU A 161 6.62 -1.79 -4.50
N LEU A 162 7.52 -0.96 -3.98
CA LEU A 162 8.52 -1.37 -3.02
C LEU A 162 8.42 -0.62 -1.68
N GLY A 163 8.36 -1.39 -0.60
CA GLY A 163 8.31 -0.89 0.77
C GLY A 163 6.88 -0.65 1.26
N THR A 164 6.76 -0.29 2.53
CA THR A 164 5.47 -0.21 3.24
C THR A 164 5.39 1.12 3.97
N LEU A 165 4.26 1.84 3.83
CA LEU A 165 4.06 3.13 4.48
C LEU A 165 3.97 2.98 6.01
N SER A 166 4.71 3.81 6.76
CA SER A 166 4.72 3.83 8.24
C SER A 166 5.03 2.50 8.91
N LEU A 167 5.70 1.58 8.22
CA LEU A 167 6.17 0.35 8.85
C LEU A 167 7.41 0.67 9.69
N ILE A 168 7.46 0.20 10.93
CA ILE A 168 8.59 0.35 11.85
C ILE A 168 9.94 -0.07 11.21
N ASP A 169 11.01 0.69 11.45
CA ASP A 169 12.37 0.23 11.10
C ASP A 169 12.85 -0.80 12.14
N PRO A 170 13.18 -2.04 11.73
CA PRO A 170 13.64 -3.06 12.67
C PRO A 170 14.96 -2.71 13.37
N ASN A 171 15.75 -1.79 12.82
CA ASN A 171 17.03 -1.36 13.41
C ASN A 171 16.90 -0.09 14.26
N ASP A 172 15.81 0.66 14.09
CA ASP A 172 15.51 1.84 14.89
C ASP A 172 14.00 1.91 15.14
N PRO A 173 13.53 1.33 16.25
CA PRO A 173 12.10 1.19 16.51
C PRO A 173 11.38 2.52 16.79
N ASN A 174 12.12 3.64 16.85
CA ASN A 174 11.56 4.98 16.99
C ASN A 174 11.31 5.67 15.64
N THR A 175 11.70 5.05 14.53
CA THR A 175 11.52 5.61 13.19
C THR A 175 10.82 4.64 12.24
N ASP A 176 10.27 5.20 11.17
CA ASP A 176 9.69 4.42 10.08
C ASP A 176 10.75 3.95 9.11
N LYS A 177 10.51 2.79 8.52
CA LYS A 177 11.26 2.28 7.38
C LYS A 177 11.22 3.30 6.23
N SER A 178 12.38 3.44 5.61
CA SER A 178 12.64 4.48 4.62
C SER A 178 12.10 4.19 3.21
N ALA A 179 11.68 2.96 2.91
CA ALA A 179 11.06 2.59 1.63
C ALA A 179 9.53 2.69 1.75
N ARG A 180 8.91 3.53 0.93
CA ARG A 180 7.50 3.97 1.06
C ARG A 180 6.75 3.81 -0.26
N LEU A 181 6.28 2.59 -0.56
CA LEU A 181 5.54 2.24 -1.79
C LEU A 181 6.13 2.89 -3.05
N LEU A 182 7.45 2.74 -3.25
CA LEU A 182 8.15 3.32 -4.39
C LEU A 182 7.73 2.57 -5.66
N PRO A 183 7.06 3.22 -6.63
CA PRO A 183 6.70 2.57 -7.87
C PRO A 183 7.95 2.34 -8.72
N ALA A 184 8.02 1.17 -9.35
CA ALA A 184 8.95 0.90 -10.43
C ALA A 184 8.55 1.69 -11.69
N PRO A 185 9.49 1.91 -12.62
CA PRO A 185 9.15 2.38 -13.96
C PRO A 185 8.07 1.52 -14.62
N TRP A 186 7.29 2.13 -15.50
CA TRP A 186 6.17 1.51 -16.25
C TRP A 186 6.59 0.16 -16.84
N LEU A 187 6.00 -0.92 -16.29
CA LEU A 187 6.26 -2.27 -16.77
C LEU A 187 5.35 -2.58 -17.96
N ARG A 188 5.93 -3.25 -18.94
CA ARG A 188 5.21 -3.77 -20.12
C ARG A 188 5.09 -5.28 -20.05
N ASP A 189 4.28 -5.83 -20.93
CA ASP A 189 4.31 -7.27 -21.21
C ASP A 189 5.73 -7.70 -21.64
N GLY A 190 6.14 -8.86 -21.16
CA GLY A 190 7.46 -9.43 -21.36
C GLY A 190 8.39 -9.33 -20.14
N ARG A 191 9.64 -9.70 -20.38
CA ARG A 191 10.70 -9.83 -19.37
C ARG A 191 11.48 -8.53 -19.19
N GLN A 192 11.59 -8.07 -17.96
CA GLN A 192 12.28 -6.82 -17.58
C GLN A 192 13.18 -7.06 -16.36
N THR A 193 14.29 -6.34 -16.30
CA THR A 193 15.20 -6.39 -15.15
C THR A 193 15.18 -5.07 -14.42
N LEU A 194 14.82 -5.10 -13.14
CA LEU A 194 14.73 -3.92 -12.28
C LEU A 194 15.81 -3.97 -11.20
N LYS A 195 16.25 -2.81 -10.75
CA LYS A 195 17.20 -2.68 -9.63
C LYS A 195 16.81 -1.47 -8.79
N PHE A 196 16.74 -1.66 -7.49
CA PHE A 196 16.30 -0.63 -6.55
C PHE A 196 17.43 -0.28 -5.59
N ALA A 197 17.55 1.00 -5.24
CA ALA A 197 18.57 1.46 -4.30
C ALA A 197 18.31 1.01 -2.86
N ARG A 198 17.05 0.77 -2.52
CA ARG A 198 16.58 0.38 -1.18
C ARG A 198 15.87 -0.97 -1.27
N GLY A 199 15.87 -1.71 -0.16
CA GLY A 199 15.10 -2.94 -0.02
C GLY A 199 13.74 -2.68 0.62
N GLY A 200 12.82 -3.61 0.46
CA GLY A 200 11.45 -3.48 0.97
C GLY A 200 10.57 -4.65 0.59
N ILE A 201 9.39 -4.71 1.20
CA ILE A 201 8.34 -5.66 0.82
C ILE A 201 7.85 -5.32 -0.59
N LEU A 202 7.70 -6.34 -1.42
CA LEU A 202 7.30 -6.26 -2.81
C LEU A 202 5.78 -6.40 -2.94
N TYR A 203 5.14 -5.45 -3.61
CA TYR A 203 3.72 -5.51 -3.97
C TYR A 203 3.54 -5.34 -5.48
N ILE A 204 2.41 -5.82 -5.99
CA ILE A 204 1.99 -5.59 -7.38
C ILE A 204 0.74 -4.72 -7.35
N ARG A 205 0.77 -3.57 -8.01
CA ARG A 205 -0.42 -2.79 -8.33
C ARG A 205 -0.82 -3.13 -9.76
N TYR A 206 -2.01 -3.70 -9.92
CA TYR A 206 -2.63 -3.87 -11.23
C TYR A 206 -4.06 -3.33 -11.14
N VAL A 207 -4.28 -2.15 -11.71
CA VAL A 207 -5.54 -1.42 -11.51
C VAL A 207 -6.16 -0.92 -12.80
N TYR A 208 -7.49 -0.78 -12.76
CA TYR A 208 -8.30 -0.17 -13.81
C TYR A 208 -9.21 0.91 -13.22
N LYS A 209 -9.76 1.75 -14.09
CA LYS A 209 -10.71 2.80 -13.72
C LYS A 209 -12.11 2.41 -14.23
N PRO A 210 -13.04 2.00 -13.34
CA PRO A 210 -14.37 1.54 -13.75
C PRO A 210 -15.19 2.57 -14.55
N ASN A 211 -14.91 3.86 -14.38
CA ASN A 211 -15.56 4.96 -15.10
C ASN A 211 -14.99 5.22 -16.50
N GLU A 212 -13.78 4.72 -16.79
CA GLU A 212 -13.13 4.87 -18.10
C GLU A 212 -13.21 3.58 -18.93
N ARG A 213 -13.69 2.47 -18.33
CA ARG A 213 -13.69 1.14 -18.96
C ARG A 213 -14.91 0.33 -18.58
N GLU A 214 -15.59 -0.23 -19.58
CA GLU A 214 -16.80 -1.04 -19.39
C GLU A 214 -16.52 -2.44 -18.81
N GLN A 215 -15.29 -2.96 -18.97
CA GLN A 215 -14.93 -4.32 -18.57
C GLN A 215 -13.67 -4.36 -17.71
N VAL A 216 -13.71 -5.19 -16.66
CA VAL A 216 -12.53 -5.50 -15.84
C VAL A 216 -11.45 -6.14 -16.72
N PRO A 217 -10.20 -5.65 -16.70
CA PRO A 217 -9.11 -6.30 -17.41
C PRO A 217 -8.94 -7.77 -16.98
N PRO A 218 -8.57 -8.67 -17.92
CA PRO A 218 -8.30 -10.06 -17.56
C PRO A 218 -7.11 -10.14 -16.59
N PRO A 219 -7.04 -11.19 -15.75
CA PRO A 219 -5.88 -11.40 -14.90
C PRO A 219 -4.59 -11.56 -15.71
N VAL A 220 -3.48 -11.04 -15.17
CA VAL A 220 -2.14 -11.19 -15.75
C VAL A 220 -1.34 -12.22 -14.98
N THR A 221 -0.34 -12.82 -15.65
CA THR A 221 0.63 -13.70 -14.97
C THR A 221 1.93 -12.95 -14.76
N VAL A 222 2.41 -12.96 -13.53
CA VAL A 222 3.67 -12.34 -13.11
C VAL A 222 4.61 -13.42 -12.60
N THR A 223 5.82 -13.46 -13.14
CA THR A 223 6.87 -14.40 -12.76
C THR A 223 8.08 -13.63 -12.25
N PHE A 224 8.46 -13.88 -11.01
CA PHE A 224 9.72 -13.40 -10.45
C PHE A 224 10.85 -14.37 -10.77
N GLY A 225 11.95 -13.83 -11.29
CA GLY A 225 13.14 -14.62 -11.55
C GLY A 225 13.70 -15.26 -10.28
N ASP A 226 14.42 -16.36 -10.48
CA ASP A 226 15.17 -17.01 -9.41
C ASP A 226 16.35 -16.14 -8.95
N GLY A 227 16.84 -16.43 -7.75
CA GLY A 227 18.04 -15.80 -7.20
C GLY A 227 17.77 -14.97 -5.93
N PRO A 228 18.82 -14.30 -5.43
CA PRO A 228 18.83 -13.67 -4.12
C PRO A 228 18.12 -12.32 -4.08
N ALA A 229 17.63 -11.80 -5.21
CA ALA A 229 17.03 -10.47 -5.26
C ALA A 229 15.69 -10.44 -4.50
N ALA A 230 14.73 -11.28 -4.89
CA ALA A 230 13.47 -11.48 -4.18
C ALA A 230 13.56 -12.71 -3.27
N VAL A 231 13.47 -12.45 -1.98
CA VAL A 231 13.60 -13.47 -0.93
C VAL A 231 12.25 -13.62 -0.24
N PRO A 232 11.75 -14.87 -0.13
CA PRO A 232 10.48 -15.10 0.55
C PRO A 232 10.59 -14.71 2.03
N PHE A 233 9.49 -14.24 2.61
CA PHE A 233 9.35 -13.97 4.05
C PHE A 233 8.03 -14.56 4.58
N PRO A 234 7.81 -14.64 5.91
CA PRO A 234 6.58 -15.20 6.47
C PRO A 234 5.34 -14.53 5.88
N PHE A 235 4.56 -15.31 5.15
CA PHE A 235 3.39 -14.83 4.42
C PHE A 235 2.20 -15.76 4.65
N TYR A 236 1.20 -15.27 5.38
CA TYR A 236 -0.01 -16.02 5.69
C TYR A 236 -1.13 -15.68 4.70
N ARG A 237 -1.76 -16.72 4.14
CA ARG A 237 -2.97 -16.62 3.34
C ARG A 237 -4.01 -17.63 3.82
N PRO A 238 -5.22 -17.20 4.22
CA PRO A 238 -6.31 -18.12 4.55
C PRO A 238 -6.54 -19.16 3.46
N GLY A 239 -6.67 -20.43 3.86
CA GLY A 239 -6.89 -21.55 2.93
C GLY A 239 -5.68 -21.96 2.10
N VAL A 240 -4.52 -21.29 2.26
CA VAL A 240 -3.27 -21.63 1.55
C VAL A 240 -2.14 -21.93 2.52
N THR A 241 -1.93 -21.08 3.52
CA THR A 241 -0.88 -21.26 4.53
C THR A 241 -1.50 -21.90 5.77
N THR A 242 -0.97 -23.03 6.21
CA THR A 242 -1.38 -23.65 7.48
C THR A 242 -0.73 -22.95 8.69
N GLU A 243 -1.31 -23.14 9.89
CA GLU A 243 -0.73 -22.63 11.14
C GLU A 243 0.69 -23.16 11.39
N ALA A 244 0.94 -24.43 11.04
CA ALA A 244 2.26 -25.04 11.18
C ALA A 244 3.28 -24.43 10.22
N GLU A 245 2.91 -24.23 8.95
CA GLU A 245 3.78 -23.57 7.96
C GLU A 245 4.05 -22.10 8.34
N TRP A 246 3.04 -21.40 8.86
CA TRP A 246 3.18 -20.04 9.38
C TRP A 246 4.23 -19.97 10.49
N LEU A 247 4.10 -20.82 11.51
CA LEU A 247 5.03 -20.89 12.62
C LEU A 247 6.44 -21.29 12.16
N ASP A 248 6.54 -22.24 11.24
CA ASP A 248 7.81 -22.67 10.67
C ASP A 248 8.51 -21.52 9.93
N MET A 249 7.81 -20.78 9.06
CA MET A 249 8.35 -19.61 8.37
C MET A 249 8.85 -18.55 9.36
N LEU A 250 8.06 -18.24 10.39
CA LEU A 250 8.40 -17.24 11.41
C LEU A 250 9.65 -17.61 12.21
N ARG A 251 9.86 -18.90 12.50
CA ARG A 251 11.03 -19.37 13.26
C ARG A 251 12.33 -19.30 12.48
N VAL A 252 12.26 -19.46 11.15
CA VAL A 252 13.48 -19.57 10.32
C VAL A 252 13.81 -18.30 9.55
N THR A 253 12.89 -17.33 9.45
CA THR A 253 13.07 -16.15 8.59
C THR A 253 14.27 -15.30 8.97
N LYS A 254 15.03 -14.83 7.97
CA LYS A 254 16.00 -13.72 8.11
C LYS A 254 15.43 -12.36 7.74
N VAL A 255 14.28 -12.32 7.07
CA VAL A 255 13.56 -11.08 6.79
C VAL A 255 12.81 -10.68 8.08
N PRO A 256 12.98 -9.44 8.58
CA PRO A 256 12.47 -9.04 9.91
C PRO A 256 10.97 -8.77 9.94
N PHE A 257 10.27 -9.02 8.83
CA PHE A 257 8.86 -8.70 8.65
C PHE A 257 8.04 -9.96 8.47
N ALA A 258 6.75 -9.83 8.72
CA ALA A 258 5.74 -10.86 8.51
C ALA A 258 4.46 -10.19 8.00
N GLU A 259 3.70 -10.89 7.15
CA GLU A 259 2.51 -10.34 6.52
C GLU A 259 1.37 -11.35 6.40
N HIS A 260 0.15 -10.92 6.71
CA HIS A 260 -1.08 -11.62 6.37
C HIS A 260 -1.76 -10.95 5.19
N ALA A 261 -2.15 -11.74 4.20
CA ALA A 261 -3.01 -11.31 3.11
C ALA A 261 -4.42 -11.88 3.31
N GLY A 262 -5.25 -11.13 4.03
CA GLY A 262 -6.67 -11.41 4.16
C GLY A 262 -7.49 -10.89 2.98
N GLU A 263 -8.77 -11.24 2.98
CA GLU A 263 -9.74 -10.79 1.98
C GLU A 263 -10.02 -9.28 2.08
N ARG A 264 -10.21 -8.78 3.31
CA ARG A 264 -10.55 -7.37 3.58
C ARG A 264 -9.36 -6.54 4.08
N VAL A 265 -8.32 -7.19 4.58
CA VAL A 265 -7.19 -6.53 5.27
C VAL A 265 -5.83 -7.11 4.84
N ILE A 266 -4.79 -6.28 4.88
CA ILE A 266 -3.39 -6.72 4.86
C ILE A 266 -2.80 -6.36 6.23
N LEU A 267 -2.20 -7.31 6.95
CA LEU A 267 -1.54 -7.04 8.23
C LEU A 267 -0.03 -7.15 8.03
N THR A 268 0.74 -6.11 8.36
CA THR A 268 2.20 -6.10 8.14
C THR A 268 2.91 -5.59 9.39
N GLY A 269 3.90 -6.33 9.88
CA GLY A 269 4.69 -5.91 11.04
C GLY A 269 5.96 -6.72 11.22
N LEU A 270 6.55 -6.67 12.41
CA LEU A 270 7.77 -7.42 12.71
C LEU A 270 7.49 -8.91 12.87
N ALA A 271 8.30 -9.76 12.22
CA ALA A 271 8.21 -11.21 12.34
C ALA A 271 8.37 -11.68 13.79
N ALA A 272 9.27 -11.04 14.55
CA ALA A 272 9.48 -11.36 15.95
C ALA A 272 8.25 -11.10 16.83
N GLU A 273 7.41 -10.12 16.48
CA GLU A 273 6.17 -9.85 17.21
C GLU A 273 5.08 -10.85 16.81
N ALA A 274 4.91 -11.10 15.51
CA ALA A 274 3.99 -12.12 15.01
C ALA A 274 4.30 -13.52 15.58
N LEU A 275 5.58 -13.87 15.72
CA LEU A 275 6.03 -15.14 16.30
C LEU A 275 5.51 -15.36 17.72
N LYS A 276 5.52 -14.33 18.58
CA LYS A 276 5.02 -14.46 19.96
C LYS A 276 3.56 -14.93 19.99
N PHE A 277 2.72 -14.34 19.14
CA PHE A 277 1.31 -14.69 19.06
C PHE A 277 1.09 -16.04 18.36
N ALA A 278 1.89 -16.38 17.36
CA ALA A 278 1.84 -17.70 16.74
C ALA A 278 2.21 -18.82 17.74
N GLU A 279 3.21 -18.59 18.60
CA GLU A 279 3.63 -19.57 19.62
C GLU A 279 2.63 -19.73 20.77
N GLU A 280 1.80 -18.72 21.03
CA GLU A 280 0.63 -18.84 21.92
C GLU A 280 -0.51 -19.69 21.32
N GLY A 281 -0.37 -20.17 20.07
CA GLY A 281 -1.40 -20.95 19.39
C GLY A 281 -2.60 -20.11 18.95
N ARG A 282 -2.38 -18.82 18.67
CA ARG A 282 -3.45 -17.95 18.13
C ARG A 282 -3.81 -18.39 16.71
N ASP A 283 -5.10 -18.47 16.44
CA ASP A 283 -5.66 -18.83 15.14
C ASP A 283 -5.61 -17.61 14.19
N GLN A 284 -4.84 -17.73 13.11
CA GLN A 284 -4.66 -16.63 12.15
C GLN A 284 -5.92 -16.42 11.30
N VAL A 285 -6.75 -17.45 11.09
CA VAL A 285 -8.04 -17.32 10.41
C VAL A 285 -8.97 -16.47 11.27
N GLN A 286 -9.12 -16.81 12.55
CA GLN A 286 -9.98 -16.04 13.47
C GLN A 286 -9.51 -14.58 13.65
N LEU A 287 -8.19 -14.34 13.59
CA LEU A 287 -7.64 -12.98 13.57
C LEU A 287 -8.16 -12.20 12.35
N LEU A 288 -8.05 -12.77 11.15
CA LEU A 288 -8.50 -12.12 9.91
C LEU A 288 -10.03 -12.00 9.82
N GLU A 289 -10.77 -12.97 10.37
CA GLU A 289 -12.22 -12.88 10.53
C GLU A 289 -12.63 -11.72 11.44
N SER A 290 -11.86 -11.44 12.50
CA SER A 290 -12.12 -10.31 13.39
C SER A 290 -11.99 -8.96 12.64
N TYR A 291 -10.97 -8.80 11.81
CA TYR A 291 -10.84 -7.62 10.94
C TYR A 291 -11.95 -7.55 9.89
N THR A 292 -12.31 -8.69 9.30
CA THR A 292 -13.41 -8.79 8.33
C THR A 292 -14.72 -8.34 8.95
N TYR A 293 -15.00 -8.75 10.20
CA TYR A 293 -16.17 -8.32 10.95
C TYR A 293 -16.16 -6.82 11.25
N ILE A 294 -15.02 -6.26 11.68
CA ILE A 294 -14.89 -4.81 11.90
C ILE A 294 -15.22 -4.03 10.62
N MET A 295 -14.72 -4.50 9.48
CA MET A 295 -14.99 -3.86 8.19
C MET A 295 -16.45 -4.02 7.77
N ALA A 296 -17.06 -5.19 7.97
CA ALA A 296 -18.48 -5.39 7.71
C ALA A 296 -19.36 -4.44 8.53
N VAL A 297 -19.05 -4.22 9.81
CA VAL A 297 -19.76 -3.24 10.64
C VAL A 297 -19.58 -1.81 10.10
N GLN A 298 -18.39 -1.46 9.59
CA GLN A 298 -18.17 -0.15 8.96
C GLN A 298 -18.95 0.01 7.65
N ASP A 299 -19.00 -1.05 6.85
CA ASP A 299 -19.78 -1.12 5.61
C ASP A 299 -21.27 -0.93 5.92
N ASP A 300 -21.82 -1.66 6.90
CA ASP A 300 -23.22 -1.56 7.34
C ASP A 300 -23.58 -0.14 7.82
N ILE A 301 -22.73 0.47 8.66
CA ILE A 301 -22.91 1.85 9.14
C ILE A 301 -22.90 2.85 7.97
N SER A 302 -22.12 2.55 6.92
CA SER A 302 -22.02 3.36 5.71
C SER A 302 -23.15 3.09 4.70
N GLY A 303 -24.08 2.17 5.02
CA GLY A 303 -25.17 1.78 4.14
C GLY A 303 -24.72 0.95 2.94
N LEU A 304 -23.57 0.27 3.03
CA LEU A 304 -23.02 -0.56 1.98
C LEU A 304 -23.42 -2.02 2.19
N ASP A 305 -23.90 -2.68 1.13
CA ASP A 305 -24.31 -4.08 1.15
C ASP A 305 -23.62 -4.84 0.01
N ALA A 306 -22.94 -5.94 0.35
CA ALA A 306 -22.24 -6.80 -0.61
C ALA A 306 -23.14 -7.36 -1.72
N ILE A 307 -24.44 -7.54 -1.45
CA ILE A 307 -25.42 -8.06 -2.42
C ILE A 307 -26.28 -6.96 -3.07
N ALA A 308 -25.96 -5.68 -2.85
CA ALA A 308 -26.73 -4.58 -3.44
C ALA A 308 -26.78 -4.68 -4.99
N PRO A 309 -27.94 -4.46 -5.63
CA PRO A 309 -28.02 -4.47 -7.10
C PRO A 309 -27.16 -3.41 -7.76
N ASP A 310 -27.10 -2.20 -7.17
CA ASP A 310 -26.26 -1.10 -7.65
C ASP A 310 -24.82 -1.26 -7.14
N PRO A 311 -23.81 -1.35 -8.01
CA PRO A 311 -22.40 -1.42 -7.59
C PRO A 311 -21.94 -0.22 -6.74
N ARG A 312 -22.64 0.93 -6.81
CA ARG A 312 -22.34 2.10 -5.98
C ARG A 312 -22.61 1.86 -4.50
N ASP A 313 -23.54 0.97 -4.18
CA ASP A 313 -23.96 0.64 -2.83
C ASP A 313 -23.21 -0.58 -2.26
N ARG A 314 -22.19 -1.09 -2.98
CA ARG A 314 -21.38 -2.22 -2.52
C ARG A 314 -20.11 -1.74 -1.79
N PRO A 315 -19.63 -2.51 -0.79
CA PRO A 315 -18.32 -2.32 -0.19
C PRO A 315 -17.20 -2.27 -1.24
N SER A 316 -16.14 -1.52 -0.95
CA SER A 316 -14.95 -1.53 -1.81
C SER A 316 -14.31 -2.92 -1.82
N PRO A 317 -13.90 -3.46 -2.99
CA PRO A 317 -13.11 -4.69 -3.06
C PRO A 317 -11.63 -4.47 -2.68
N LEU A 318 -11.23 -3.21 -2.41
CA LEU A 318 -9.89 -2.89 -1.93
C LEU A 318 -9.74 -3.25 -0.45
N ARG A 319 -8.49 -3.36 -0.01
CA ARG A 319 -8.16 -3.73 1.36
C ARG A 319 -7.63 -2.52 2.13
N ILE A 320 -7.79 -2.56 3.45
CA ILE A 320 -7.04 -1.66 4.33
C ILE A 320 -5.77 -2.37 4.75
N MET A 321 -4.61 -1.69 4.63
CA MET A 321 -3.37 -2.21 5.19
C MET A 321 -3.22 -1.73 6.65
N VAL A 322 -3.08 -2.66 7.59
CA VAL A 322 -2.75 -2.38 8.98
C VAL A 322 -1.26 -2.65 9.17
N VAL A 323 -0.52 -1.63 9.60
CA VAL A 323 0.92 -1.72 9.78
C VAL A 323 1.32 -1.51 11.24
N GLN A 324 2.37 -2.21 11.66
CA GLN A 324 3.08 -1.88 12.89
C GLN A 324 3.89 -0.60 12.69
N GLY A 325 3.39 0.50 13.27
CA GLY A 325 4.06 1.79 13.33
C GLY A 325 5.24 1.80 14.30
N ASN A 326 6.03 2.87 14.24
CA ASN A 326 7.14 3.05 15.17
C ASN A 326 6.63 3.29 16.62
N LYS A 327 7.53 3.22 17.61
CA LYS A 327 7.18 3.34 19.04
C LYS A 327 6.77 4.74 19.48
N GLN A 328 7.00 5.77 18.66
CA GLN A 328 6.59 7.15 18.92
C GLN A 328 5.23 7.47 18.30
N GLU A 329 4.74 6.62 17.41
CA GLU A 329 3.51 6.84 16.67
C GLU A 329 2.28 6.40 17.48
N PHE A 330 1.29 7.27 17.59
CA PHE A 330 -0.06 6.89 18.00
C PHE A 330 -0.81 6.27 16.82
N ALA A 331 -1.84 5.47 17.11
CA ALA A 331 -2.68 4.91 16.06
C ALA A 331 -3.25 6.02 15.16
N ASN A 332 -3.07 5.89 13.84
CA ASN A 332 -3.57 6.88 12.88
C ASN A 332 -3.85 6.25 11.52
N ALA A 333 -4.56 6.98 10.65
CA ALA A 333 -4.95 6.54 9.32
C ALA A 333 -4.49 7.54 8.24
N ALA A 334 -3.89 7.00 7.19
CA ALA A 334 -3.40 7.75 6.02
C ALA A 334 -3.83 7.03 4.74
N ASN A 335 -3.44 7.56 3.58
CA ASN A 335 -3.67 6.84 2.33
C ASN A 335 -3.07 5.43 2.40
N TYR A 336 -3.85 4.46 1.95
CA TYR A 336 -3.60 3.03 1.88
C TYR A 336 -3.57 2.27 3.22
N ARG A 337 -3.35 2.95 4.35
CA ARG A 337 -3.00 2.26 5.60
C ARG A 337 -3.57 2.86 6.88
N VAL A 338 -3.71 2.01 7.89
CA VAL A 338 -3.80 2.33 9.31
C VAL A 338 -2.49 1.89 9.99
N ALA A 339 -1.84 2.78 10.73
CA ALA A 339 -0.67 2.44 11.53
C ALA A 339 -1.09 2.33 12.98
N ILE A 340 -0.64 1.26 13.64
CA ILE A 340 -0.83 1.01 15.07
C ILE A 340 0.53 1.11 15.74
N GLY A 341 0.63 1.92 16.80
CA GLY A 341 1.90 2.23 17.46
C GLY A 341 2.66 0.99 17.91
N GLY A 342 3.98 1.02 17.80
CA GLY A 342 4.84 -0.15 18.08
C GLY A 342 4.83 -0.65 19.53
N ASN A 343 4.19 0.08 20.45
CA ASN A 343 4.00 -0.33 21.84
C ASN A 343 2.72 -1.16 22.07
N THR A 344 1.84 -1.26 21.08
CA THR A 344 0.56 -1.98 21.18
C THR A 344 0.44 -3.07 20.12
N THR A 345 1.50 -3.86 19.92
CA THR A 345 1.58 -4.92 18.89
C THR A 345 0.49 -5.99 19.04
N SER A 346 -0.03 -6.19 20.26
CA SER A 346 -1.21 -7.02 20.50
C SER A 346 -2.46 -6.56 19.75
N ASP A 347 -2.58 -5.27 19.43
CA ASP A 347 -3.74 -4.76 18.68
C ASP A 347 -3.70 -5.17 17.21
N ILE A 348 -2.53 -5.57 16.70
CA ILE A 348 -2.36 -6.08 15.34
C ILE A 348 -2.54 -7.59 15.30
N TRP A 349 -1.85 -8.29 16.21
CA TRP A 349 -1.61 -9.74 16.12
C TRP A 349 -2.46 -10.58 17.07
N ALA A 350 -3.09 -9.99 18.09
CA ALA A 350 -3.93 -10.74 19.02
C ALA A 350 -5.37 -10.82 18.52
N GLN A 351 -5.95 -12.00 18.63
CA GLN A 351 -7.40 -12.15 18.51
C GLN A 351 -8.07 -11.36 19.64
N ARG A 352 -9.01 -10.47 19.29
CA ARG A 352 -9.84 -9.75 20.26
C ARG A 352 -11.22 -10.38 20.29
N THR A 353 -11.64 -10.83 21.46
CA THR A 353 -13.03 -11.21 21.70
C THR A 353 -13.82 -9.94 22.01
N LEU A 354 -14.82 -9.63 21.20
CA LEU A 354 -15.75 -8.54 21.53
C LEU A 354 -16.58 -8.98 22.74
N HIS A 355 -16.34 -8.36 23.89
CA HIS A 355 -17.22 -8.51 25.04
C HIS A 355 -18.48 -7.70 24.75
N ARG A 356 -19.63 -8.39 24.73
CA ARG A 356 -20.94 -7.73 24.68
C ARG A 356 -21.10 -6.95 26.00
N SER A 357 -21.20 -5.63 25.90
CA SER A 357 -21.46 -4.73 27.03
C SER A 357 -22.86 -4.92 27.59
#